data_AF-A0A6P6ASM6-F1
#
_entry.id   AF-A0A6P6ASM6-F1
#
_cell.length_a   1.000
_cell.length_b   1.000
_cell.length_c   1.000
_cell.angle_alpha   90.00
_cell.angle_beta   90.00
_cell.angle_gamma   90.00
#
_symmetry.space_group_name_H-M   'P 1'
#
loop_
_entity.id
_entity.type
_entity.pdbx_description
1 polymer ?
#
loop_
_entity_poly.entity_id
_entity_poly.type
_entity_poly.pdbx_seq_one_letter_code
_entity_poly.pdbx_strand_id
1 'polypeptide(L)'
;MPRSLFSLRIWNLPLPVPSITLRLGTIRGMNNNNKNNSRRRTADINIKSNPRLLKLQQLVNSNAAAGWEESWKQGVTPWDLGRPTPVILHLHHTGSLPMGSVLVPGCGTGYDVVAMACPGRYVVGLDISEEAIKKAKQMSSSLPNADYFTFLKADFFSWHPTDLFDLIFDYTFFCAIEPDMRSAWAQQVQNCLKPDGELITLMYPMDDHTGGPPYKVSIEDYKEVLHPMGFKAISIVDNKFAIEVRKGREKLGRWKRAVGHSSL
;
A
#
# COMPACT_ATOMS: atom_id res chain seq x y z
N MET A 1 5.83 29.45 -37.16
CA MET A 1 4.95 29.31 -35.97
C MET A 1 3.51 29.36 -36.42
N PRO A 2 2.73 28.32 -36.11
CA PRO A 2 1.37 28.58 -35.64
C PRO A 2 0.96 27.69 -34.46
N ARG A 3 0.20 28.29 -33.55
CA ARG A 3 -0.53 27.64 -32.45
C ARG A 3 -1.67 26.81 -33.03
N SER A 4 -1.87 25.58 -32.56
CA SER A 4 -3.17 24.89 -32.68
C SER A 4 -3.69 24.51 -31.30
N LEU A 5 -4.80 25.15 -30.95
CA LEU A 5 -5.70 24.78 -29.87
C LEU A 5 -6.21 23.36 -30.10
N PHE A 6 -6.00 22.46 -29.14
CA PHE A 6 -6.79 21.24 -29.04
C PHE A 6 -7.66 21.27 -27.79
N SER A 7 -8.94 21.14 -28.07
CA SER A 7 -10.10 21.19 -27.19
C SER A 7 -10.05 20.10 -26.13
N LEU A 8 -10.07 20.52 -24.86
CA LEU A 8 -10.41 19.70 -23.70
C LEU A 8 -11.92 19.41 -23.71
N ARG A 9 -12.30 18.17 -24.02
CA ARG A 9 -13.56 17.50 -23.67
C ARG A 9 -13.53 16.14 -24.34
N ILE A 10 -13.45 15.04 -23.58
CA ILE A 10 -14.39 13.89 -23.55
C ILE A 10 -13.89 12.92 -22.47
N TRP A 11 -14.39 13.01 -21.24
CA TRP A 11 -14.53 11.87 -20.31
C TRP A 11 -15.68 12.18 -19.35
N ASN A 12 -16.91 11.92 -19.79
CA ASN A 12 -18.09 11.89 -18.95
C ASN A 12 -18.92 10.67 -19.38
N LEU A 13 -18.74 9.55 -18.68
CA LEU A 13 -19.69 8.44 -18.70
C LEU A 13 -19.97 8.05 -17.25
N PRO A 14 -21.21 8.18 -16.76
CA PRO A 14 -21.57 7.70 -15.43
C PRO A 14 -21.85 6.19 -15.49
N LEU A 15 -21.24 5.44 -14.57
CA LEU A 15 -21.66 4.06 -14.30
C LEU A 15 -22.93 4.06 -13.43
N PRO A 16 -23.89 3.14 -13.66
CA PRO A 16 -25.19 3.17 -13.00
C PRO A 16 -25.09 2.71 -11.54
N VAL A 17 -25.68 3.49 -10.64
CA VAL A 17 -25.86 3.14 -9.21
C VAL A 17 -27.28 2.61 -9.03
N PRO A 18 -27.50 1.37 -8.54
CA PRO A 18 -28.85 0.92 -8.21
C PRO A 18 -29.33 1.58 -6.91
N SER A 19 -30.50 2.22 -6.99
CA SER A 19 -31.19 2.84 -5.85
C SER A 19 -31.79 1.77 -4.94
N ILE A 20 -31.44 1.76 -3.65
CA ILE A 20 -32.09 0.96 -2.62
C ILE A 20 -32.86 1.89 -1.69
N THR A 21 -34.18 1.75 -1.69
CA THR A 21 -35.11 2.46 -0.82
C THR A 21 -35.05 1.86 0.59
N LEU A 22 -34.57 2.62 1.57
CA LEU A 22 -34.61 2.24 2.99
C LEU A 22 -35.95 2.66 3.62
N ARG A 23 -36.73 1.69 4.11
CA ARG A 23 -37.87 1.94 5.01
C ARG A 23 -37.34 2.26 6.41
N LEU A 24 -37.78 3.39 6.98
CA LEU A 24 -37.53 3.72 8.39
C LEU A 24 -38.33 2.76 9.30
N GLY A 25 -37.60 2.04 10.16
CA GLY A 25 -38.13 1.33 11.32
C GLY A 25 -37.71 2.04 12.60
N THR A 26 -38.68 2.26 13.49
CA THR A 26 -38.59 3.01 14.75
C THR A 26 -37.63 2.34 15.76
N ILE A 27 -36.71 3.11 16.34
CA ILE A 27 -35.79 2.65 17.40
C ILE A 27 -36.42 2.92 18.77
N ARG A 28 -36.69 1.87 19.56
CA ARG A 28 -36.85 1.95 21.03
C ARG A 28 -35.52 1.63 21.70
N GLY A 29 -35.15 2.47 22.67
CA GLY A 29 -33.83 2.46 23.31
C GLY A 29 -33.59 1.29 24.25
N MET A 30 -32.31 0.93 24.40
CA MET A 30 -31.81 0.11 25.50
C MET A 30 -30.32 0.38 25.77
N ASN A 31 -30.06 0.64 27.05
CA ASN A 31 -28.81 0.82 27.81
C ASN A 31 -27.44 0.62 27.14
N ASN A 32 -26.61 1.67 27.25
CA ASN A 32 -25.16 1.64 27.13
C ASN A 32 -24.54 0.98 28.38
N ASN A 33 -24.04 -0.25 28.27
CA ASN A 33 -22.91 -0.71 29.09
C ASN A 33 -22.18 -1.96 28.56
N ASN A 34 -22.36 -2.35 27.29
CA ASN A 34 -21.79 -3.60 26.75
C ASN A 34 -20.95 -3.46 25.46
N LYS A 35 -20.66 -2.23 25.01
CA LYS A 35 -20.00 -1.97 23.70
C LYS A 35 -18.51 -2.33 23.66
N ASN A 36 -17.81 -2.34 24.80
CA ASN A 36 -16.38 -2.65 24.83
C ASN A 36 -16.07 -4.16 24.79
N ASN A 37 -16.96 -5.00 25.34
CA ASN A 37 -16.77 -6.45 25.36
C ASN A 37 -17.22 -7.13 24.06
N SER A 38 -18.21 -6.55 23.36
CA SER A 38 -18.66 -7.06 22.07
C SER A 38 -17.65 -6.81 20.94
N ARG A 39 -16.97 -5.65 20.94
CA ARG A 39 -15.96 -5.28 19.92
C ARG A 39 -14.71 -6.17 19.96
N ARG A 40 -14.22 -6.50 21.16
CA ARG A 40 -13.10 -7.44 21.36
C ARG A 40 -13.45 -8.86 20.87
N ARG A 41 -14.63 -9.37 21.25
CA ARG A 41 -15.10 -10.69 20.77
C ARG A 41 -15.30 -10.76 19.26
N THR A 42 -15.79 -9.70 18.61
CA THR A 42 -15.98 -9.71 17.15
C THR A 42 -14.67 -9.64 16.35
N ALA A 43 -13.61 -9.02 16.90
CA ALA A 43 -12.32 -8.94 16.24
C ALA A 43 -11.55 -10.28 16.31
N ASP A 44 -11.55 -10.94 17.49
CA ASP A 44 -10.89 -12.24 17.70
C ASP A 44 -11.54 -13.38 16.91
N ILE A 45 -12.85 -13.30 16.65
CA ILE A 45 -13.59 -14.30 15.87
C ILE A 45 -13.28 -14.20 14.37
N ASN A 46 -12.86 -13.05 13.85
CA ASN A 46 -12.78 -12.79 12.41
C ASN A 46 -11.43 -13.14 11.76
N ILE A 47 -10.35 -13.23 12.54
CA ILE A 47 -9.02 -13.64 12.01
C ILE A 47 -8.82 -15.15 12.06
N LYS A 48 -9.39 -15.82 13.08
CA LYS A 48 -9.37 -17.28 13.18
C LYS A 48 -10.23 -17.99 12.12
N SER A 49 -11.05 -17.27 11.36
CA SER A 49 -12.00 -17.81 10.39
C SER A 49 -11.63 -17.63 8.91
N ASN A 50 -10.49 -17.04 8.57
CA ASN A 50 -10.09 -16.88 7.16
C ASN A 50 -9.13 -17.99 6.70
N PRO A 51 -9.62 -19.05 6.02
CA PRO A 51 -8.77 -20.18 5.62
C PRO A 51 -7.67 -19.80 4.63
N ARG A 52 -7.89 -18.77 3.80
CA ARG A 52 -6.85 -18.28 2.87
C ARG A 52 -5.72 -17.57 3.62
N LEU A 53 -6.05 -16.82 4.66
CA LEU A 53 -5.04 -16.18 5.51
C LEU A 53 -4.22 -17.21 6.29
N LEU A 54 -4.87 -18.23 6.86
CA LEU A 54 -4.18 -19.32 7.54
C LEU A 54 -3.26 -20.08 6.58
N LYS A 55 -3.72 -20.34 5.34
CA LYS A 55 -2.90 -20.99 4.32
C LYS A 55 -1.68 -20.15 3.94
N LEU A 56 -1.86 -18.84 3.75
CA LEU A 56 -0.74 -17.91 3.54
C LEU A 56 0.29 -18.02 4.66
N GLN A 57 -0.15 -17.90 5.92
CA GLN A 57 0.74 -17.94 7.08
C GLN A 57 1.50 -19.27 7.15
N GLN A 58 0.85 -20.40 6.83
CA GLN A 58 1.52 -21.69 6.74
C GLN A 58 2.64 -21.70 5.69
N LEU A 59 2.38 -21.14 4.50
CA LEU A 59 3.35 -21.11 3.40
C LEU A 59 4.55 -20.22 3.75
N VAL A 60 4.30 -19.01 4.25
CA VAL A 60 5.36 -18.02 4.51
C VAL A 60 6.18 -18.36 5.75
N ASN A 61 5.56 -18.83 6.84
CA ASN A 61 6.28 -19.13 8.07
C ASN A 61 7.22 -20.36 7.95
N SER A 62 7.04 -21.19 6.91
CA SER A 62 7.93 -22.32 6.64
C SER A 62 9.26 -21.89 6.02
N ASN A 63 9.24 -20.85 5.18
CA ASN A 63 10.40 -20.19 4.57
C ASN A 63 9.89 -18.91 3.89
N ALA A 64 10.29 -17.73 4.36
CA ALA A 64 9.65 -16.48 3.92
C ALA A 64 9.73 -16.25 2.39
N ALA A 65 10.93 -16.28 1.80
CA ALA A 65 11.11 -16.01 0.37
C ALA A 65 10.46 -17.07 -0.52
N ALA A 66 10.65 -18.36 -0.20
CA ALA A 66 10.03 -19.45 -0.94
C ALA A 66 8.51 -19.48 -0.74
N GLY A 67 8.03 -19.07 0.45
CA GLY A 67 6.63 -19.07 0.83
C GLY A 67 5.80 -18.02 0.11
N TRP A 68 6.34 -16.81 -0.10
CA TRP A 68 5.65 -15.79 -0.90
C TRP A 68 5.50 -16.22 -2.36
N GLU A 69 6.55 -16.77 -2.97
CA GLU A 69 6.51 -17.34 -4.32
C GLU A 69 5.48 -18.48 -4.43
N GLU A 70 5.47 -19.39 -3.47
CA GLU A 70 4.51 -20.51 -3.46
C GLU A 70 3.07 -20.04 -3.27
N SER A 71 2.86 -18.99 -2.47
CA SER A 71 1.54 -18.36 -2.31
C SER A 71 1.01 -17.82 -3.63
N TRP A 72 1.87 -17.21 -4.45
CA TRP A 72 1.52 -16.73 -5.78
C TRP A 72 1.21 -17.87 -6.76
N LYS A 73 2.01 -18.95 -6.75
CA LYS A 73 1.79 -20.15 -7.57
C LYS A 73 0.47 -20.84 -7.25
N GLN A 74 0.14 -20.95 -5.97
CA GLN A 74 -1.12 -21.55 -5.50
C GLN A 74 -2.33 -20.61 -5.58
N GLY A 75 -2.14 -19.33 -5.95
CA GLY A 75 -3.21 -18.34 -5.98
C GLY A 75 -3.77 -17.99 -4.59
N VAL A 76 -2.98 -18.20 -3.54
CA VAL A 76 -3.32 -17.84 -2.16
C VAL A 76 -2.88 -16.40 -1.92
N THR A 77 -3.66 -15.43 -2.38
CA THR A 77 -3.31 -14.00 -2.31
C THR A 77 -4.36 -13.16 -1.56
N PRO A 78 -4.68 -13.45 -0.29
CA PRO A 78 -5.75 -12.77 0.45
C PRO A 78 -5.54 -11.26 0.67
N TRP A 79 -4.34 -10.73 0.44
CA TRP A 79 -4.04 -9.29 0.49
C TRP A 79 -4.39 -8.55 -0.80
N ASP A 80 -4.42 -9.25 -1.94
CA ASP A 80 -4.62 -8.67 -3.27
C ASP A 80 -6.07 -8.18 -3.40
N LEU A 81 -6.22 -6.89 -3.74
CA LEU A 81 -7.52 -6.24 -3.90
C LEU A 81 -8.17 -6.48 -5.27
N GLY A 82 -7.42 -7.01 -6.24
CA GLY A 82 -7.83 -7.17 -7.63
C GLY A 82 -8.01 -5.83 -8.37
N ARG A 83 -7.59 -4.72 -7.77
CA ARG A 83 -7.75 -3.35 -8.29
C ARG A 83 -6.78 -2.39 -7.59
N PRO A 84 -6.55 -1.21 -8.15
CA PRO A 84 -5.78 -0.18 -7.47
C PRO A 84 -6.39 0.23 -6.12
N THR A 85 -5.54 0.55 -5.16
CA THR A 85 -5.92 1.02 -3.84
C THR A 85 -6.70 2.34 -3.99
N PRO A 86 -7.93 2.46 -3.45
CA PRO A 86 -8.77 3.64 -3.71
C PRO A 86 -8.15 4.98 -3.33
N VAL A 87 -7.35 5.03 -2.25
CA VAL A 87 -6.65 6.27 -1.86
C VAL A 87 -5.57 6.65 -2.88
N ILE A 88 -4.92 5.68 -3.53
CA ILE A 88 -3.92 5.95 -4.57
C ILE A 88 -4.56 6.52 -5.83
N LEU A 89 -5.69 5.95 -6.27
CA LEU A 89 -6.47 6.54 -7.37
C LEU A 89 -6.89 7.98 -7.05
N HIS A 90 -7.37 8.22 -5.83
CA HIS A 90 -7.74 9.57 -5.41
C HIS A 90 -6.54 10.53 -5.47
N LEU A 91 -5.43 10.19 -4.80
CA LEU A 91 -4.23 11.03 -4.77
C LEU A 91 -3.62 11.26 -6.16
N HIS A 92 -3.70 10.27 -7.06
CA HIS A 92 -3.30 10.42 -8.45
C HIS A 92 -4.18 11.44 -9.17
N HIS A 93 -5.51 11.27 -9.15
CA HIS A 93 -6.45 12.16 -9.84
C HIS A 93 -6.44 13.60 -9.31
N THR A 94 -6.17 13.80 -8.02
CA THR A 94 -6.07 15.14 -7.43
C THR A 94 -4.68 15.76 -7.55
N GLY A 95 -3.73 15.11 -8.24
CA GLY A 95 -2.36 15.61 -8.39
C GLY A 95 -1.58 15.68 -7.07
N SER A 96 -1.98 14.92 -6.06
CA SER A 96 -1.42 14.96 -4.70
C SER A 96 -0.27 13.98 -4.47
N LEU A 97 0.09 13.19 -5.49
CA LEU A 97 1.31 12.38 -5.52
C LEU A 97 2.46 13.18 -6.19
N PRO A 98 3.68 13.18 -5.62
CA PRO A 98 4.86 13.74 -6.26
C PRO A 98 5.06 13.23 -7.70
N MET A 99 5.61 14.07 -8.58
CA MET A 99 6.07 13.65 -9.91
C MET A 99 7.48 13.05 -9.82
N GLY A 100 7.98 12.50 -10.93
CA GLY A 100 9.31 11.90 -10.99
C GLY A 100 9.31 10.38 -10.85
N SER A 101 10.37 9.81 -10.27
CA SER A 101 10.53 8.37 -10.10
C SER A 101 9.84 7.88 -8.82
N VAL A 102 9.08 6.79 -8.94
CA VAL A 102 8.37 6.16 -7.82
C VAL A 102 8.83 4.72 -7.65
N LEU A 103 8.99 4.28 -6.40
CA LEU A 103 9.23 2.88 -6.05
C LEU A 103 8.06 2.33 -5.21
N VAL A 104 7.60 1.13 -5.57
CA VAL A 104 6.61 0.35 -4.82
C VAL A 104 7.24 -0.99 -4.43
N PRO A 105 7.71 -1.15 -3.18
CA PRO A 105 8.27 -2.41 -2.71
C PRO A 105 7.14 -3.43 -2.42
N GLY A 106 7.37 -4.69 -2.75
CA GLY A 106 6.36 -5.75 -2.60
C GLY A 106 5.12 -5.50 -3.45
N CYS A 107 5.29 -5.14 -4.72
CA CYS A 107 4.21 -4.63 -5.55
C CYS A 107 3.16 -5.68 -5.93
N GLY A 108 3.43 -6.98 -5.78
CA GLY A 108 2.55 -8.06 -6.18
C GLY A 108 2.18 -7.97 -7.67
N THR A 109 0.87 -8.01 -7.95
CA THR A 109 0.26 -7.83 -9.28
C THR A 109 0.35 -6.40 -9.82
N GLY A 110 0.85 -5.45 -9.04
CA GLY A 110 1.24 -4.14 -9.56
C GLY A 110 0.12 -3.15 -9.83
N TYR A 111 -1.08 -3.34 -9.27
CA TYR A 111 -2.20 -2.42 -9.52
C TYR A 111 -1.89 -0.96 -9.15
N ASP A 112 -1.23 -0.73 -8.02
CA ASP A 112 -0.84 0.62 -7.59
C ASP A 112 0.32 1.18 -8.41
N VAL A 113 1.21 0.30 -8.92
CA VAL A 113 2.28 0.68 -9.85
C VAL A 113 1.68 1.27 -11.13
N VAL A 114 0.76 0.53 -11.74
CA VAL A 114 0.06 0.94 -12.97
C VAL A 114 -0.77 2.19 -12.73
N ALA A 115 -1.50 2.28 -11.60
CA ALA A 115 -2.38 3.40 -11.32
C ALA A 115 -1.63 4.73 -11.08
N MET A 116 -0.42 4.68 -10.53
CA MET A 116 0.38 5.89 -10.32
C MET A 116 1.06 6.39 -11.59
N ALA A 117 1.35 5.49 -12.54
CA ALA A 117 2.16 5.73 -13.73
C ALA A 117 1.47 6.61 -14.78
N CYS A 118 2.14 7.69 -15.18
CA CYS A 118 1.65 8.64 -16.16
C CYS A 118 2.81 9.44 -16.78
N PRO A 119 2.58 10.25 -17.84
CA PRO A 119 3.58 11.21 -18.29
C PRO A 119 4.05 12.09 -17.12
N GLY A 120 5.35 12.06 -16.84
CA GLY A 120 5.95 12.78 -15.70
C GLY A 120 6.05 11.98 -14.39
N ARG A 121 5.53 10.74 -14.32
CA ARG A 121 5.72 9.83 -13.18
C ARG A 121 6.04 8.41 -13.64
N TYR A 122 7.30 8.00 -13.49
CA TYR A 122 7.76 6.66 -13.84
C TYR A 122 7.80 5.77 -12.60
N VAL A 123 7.15 4.60 -12.65
CA VAL A 123 6.95 3.76 -11.45
C VAL A 123 7.64 2.41 -11.58
N VAL A 124 8.48 2.08 -10.60
CA VAL A 124 9.17 0.79 -10.48
C VAL A 124 8.47 -0.04 -9.40
N GLY A 125 7.90 -1.17 -9.79
CA GLY A 125 7.42 -2.19 -8.86
C GLY A 125 8.47 -3.26 -8.61
N LEU A 126 8.79 -3.52 -7.34
CA LEU A 126 9.64 -4.65 -6.96
C LEU A 126 8.83 -5.74 -6.29
N ASP A 127 9.11 -6.98 -6.63
CA ASP A 127 8.65 -8.14 -5.86
C ASP A 127 9.71 -9.24 -5.91
N ILE A 128 9.82 -10.02 -4.84
CA ILE A 128 10.75 -11.15 -4.79
C ILE A 128 10.20 -12.37 -5.57
N SER A 129 8.87 -12.45 -5.72
CA SER A 129 8.19 -13.53 -6.42
C SER A 129 8.27 -13.35 -7.93
N GLU A 130 8.77 -14.39 -8.60
CA GLU A 130 8.78 -14.45 -10.06
C GLU A 130 7.36 -14.57 -10.63
N GLU A 131 6.52 -15.37 -9.97
CA GLU A 131 5.13 -15.56 -10.38
C GLU A 131 4.32 -14.25 -10.23
N ALA A 132 4.55 -13.46 -9.19
CA ALA A 132 3.94 -12.13 -9.03
C ALA A 132 4.30 -11.19 -10.20
N ILE A 133 5.60 -11.07 -10.49
CA ILE A 133 6.11 -10.21 -11.56
C ILE A 133 5.60 -10.66 -12.93
N LYS A 134 5.55 -11.97 -13.17
CA LYS A 134 4.97 -12.53 -14.39
C LYS A 134 3.50 -12.13 -14.55
N LYS A 135 2.69 -12.31 -13.49
CA LYS A 135 1.27 -11.89 -13.50
C LYS A 135 1.13 -10.39 -13.72
N ALA A 136 1.91 -9.56 -13.02
CA ALA A 136 1.90 -8.11 -13.20
C ALA A 136 2.14 -7.70 -14.67
N LYS A 137 3.21 -8.22 -15.28
CA LYS A 137 3.54 -7.96 -16.70
C LYS A 137 2.46 -8.45 -17.66
N GLN A 138 1.90 -9.64 -17.42
CA GLN A 138 0.83 -10.20 -18.25
C GLN A 138 -0.43 -9.33 -18.22
N MET A 139 -0.76 -8.77 -17.06
CA MET A 139 -1.98 -7.99 -16.87
C MET A 139 -1.87 -6.55 -17.37
N SER A 140 -0.67 -5.99 -17.46
CA SER A 140 -0.49 -4.56 -17.69
C SER A 140 0.31 -4.17 -18.93
N SER A 141 1.02 -5.09 -19.58
CA SER A 141 1.94 -4.76 -20.68
C SER A 141 1.28 -4.14 -21.92
N SER A 142 -0.03 -4.35 -22.10
CA SER A 142 -0.81 -3.76 -23.20
C SER A 142 -1.57 -2.48 -22.83
N LEU A 143 -1.39 -1.98 -21.59
CA LEU A 143 -2.10 -0.79 -21.15
C LEU A 143 -1.51 0.48 -21.78
N PRO A 144 -2.32 1.53 -22.00
CA PRO A 144 -1.86 2.76 -22.65
C PRO A 144 -0.70 3.49 -21.95
N ASN A 145 -0.49 3.23 -20.66
CA ASN A 145 0.58 3.83 -19.85
C ASN A 145 1.75 2.87 -19.58
N ALA A 146 1.87 1.78 -20.35
CA ALA A 146 2.93 0.76 -20.18
C ALA A 146 4.35 1.33 -20.26
N ASP A 147 4.55 2.43 -21.00
CA ASP A 147 5.86 3.10 -21.11
C ASP A 147 6.29 3.84 -19.82
N TYR A 148 5.39 3.96 -18.84
CA TYR A 148 5.62 4.72 -17.60
C TYR A 148 5.80 3.84 -16.36
N PHE A 149 5.92 2.52 -16.51
CA PHE A 149 6.23 1.66 -15.39
C PHE A 149 7.08 0.45 -15.79
N THR A 150 7.67 -0.19 -14.79
CA THR A 150 8.34 -1.49 -14.95
C THR A 150 8.19 -2.34 -13.70
N PHE A 151 8.36 -3.65 -13.88
CA PHE A 151 8.32 -4.65 -12.82
C PHE A 151 9.63 -5.43 -12.80
N LEU A 152 10.30 -5.41 -11.66
CA LEU A 152 11.59 -6.07 -11.45
C LEU A 152 11.43 -7.17 -10.39
N LYS A 153 11.91 -8.37 -10.72
CA LYS A 153 12.10 -9.43 -9.74
C LYS A 153 13.37 -9.12 -8.95
N ALA A 154 13.20 -8.59 -7.75
CA ALA A 154 14.31 -8.23 -6.87
C ALA A 154 13.87 -8.29 -5.41
N ASP A 155 14.82 -8.62 -4.54
CA ASP A 155 14.64 -8.47 -3.10
C ASP A 155 14.91 -7.00 -2.73
N PHE A 156 13.92 -6.35 -2.12
CA PHE A 156 14.00 -4.95 -1.69
C PHE A 156 15.23 -4.70 -0.80
N PHE A 157 15.56 -5.62 0.11
CA PHE A 157 16.62 -5.42 1.11
C PHE A 157 18.04 -5.49 0.55
N SER A 158 18.23 -6.14 -0.60
CA SER A 158 19.55 -6.32 -1.25
C SER A 158 19.66 -5.60 -2.60
N TRP A 159 18.56 -5.03 -3.10
CA TRP A 159 18.54 -4.31 -4.36
C TRP A 159 19.08 -2.89 -4.20
N HIS A 160 20.05 -2.52 -5.02
CA HIS A 160 20.62 -1.18 -5.04
C HIS A 160 20.35 -0.52 -6.40
N PRO A 161 19.39 0.42 -6.48
CA PRO A 161 19.14 1.14 -7.72
C PRO A 161 20.29 2.11 -8.03
N THR A 162 20.55 2.33 -9.31
CA THR A 162 21.50 3.36 -9.75
C THR A 162 20.97 4.76 -9.47
N ASP A 163 19.67 4.98 -9.71
CA ASP A 163 18.98 6.24 -9.50
C ASP A 163 18.02 6.16 -8.30
N LEU A 164 17.97 7.25 -7.53
CA LEU A 164 17.08 7.34 -6.37
C LEU A 164 15.66 7.78 -6.76
N PHE A 165 14.73 7.57 -5.83
CA PHE A 165 13.31 7.81 -6.03
C PHE A 165 12.81 9.13 -5.42
N ASP A 166 11.96 9.85 -6.15
CA ASP A 166 11.22 11.01 -5.64
C ASP A 166 10.13 10.59 -4.65
N LEU A 167 9.58 9.38 -4.82
CA LEU A 167 8.53 8.82 -3.98
C LEU A 167 8.76 7.33 -3.72
N ILE A 168 8.58 6.89 -2.47
CA ILE A 168 8.35 5.48 -2.14
C ILE A 168 6.91 5.36 -1.61
N PHE A 169 6.14 4.42 -2.16
CA PHE A 169 4.81 4.09 -1.64
C PHE A 169 4.81 2.67 -1.06
N ASP A 170 4.66 2.57 0.26
CA ASP A 170 4.55 1.29 0.98
C ASP A 170 3.09 1.03 1.38
N TYR A 171 2.55 -0.08 0.88
CA TYR A 171 1.29 -0.63 1.37
C TYR A 171 1.33 -2.15 1.36
N THR A 172 0.95 -2.75 2.49
CA THR A 172 0.99 -4.19 2.72
C THR A 172 2.38 -4.84 2.60
N PHE A 173 3.46 -4.05 2.54
CA PHE A 173 4.84 -4.55 2.54
C PHE A 173 5.47 -4.49 3.92
N PHE A 174 5.43 -3.34 4.62
CA PHE A 174 5.96 -3.23 5.98
C PHE A 174 5.32 -4.20 7.00
N CYS A 175 4.05 -4.55 6.83
CA CYS A 175 3.40 -5.56 7.67
C CYS A 175 3.68 -7.00 7.23
N ALA A 176 4.21 -7.21 6.04
CA ALA A 176 4.51 -8.54 5.50
C ALA A 176 5.89 -9.04 5.92
N ILE A 177 6.82 -8.13 6.23
CA ILE A 177 8.17 -8.45 6.68
C ILE A 177 8.17 -8.85 8.16
N GLU A 178 9.15 -9.68 8.56
CA GLU A 178 9.36 -10.03 9.96
C GLU A 178 9.62 -8.76 10.80
N PRO A 179 9.10 -8.68 12.05
CA PRO A 179 9.24 -7.47 12.86
C PRO A 179 10.69 -7.00 13.08
N ASP A 180 11.65 -7.92 13.16
CA ASP A 180 13.08 -7.63 13.31
C ASP A 180 13.71 -7.01 12.04
N MET A 181 13.10 -7.19 10.88
CA MET A 181 13.52 -6.60 9.61
C MET A 181 13.08 -5.14 9.43
N ARG A 182 12.23 -4.60 10.32
CA ARG A 182 11.66 -3.25 10.17
C ARG A 182 12.71 -2.13 10.21
N SER A 183 13.78 -2.31 10.98
CA SER A 183 14.93 -1.37 10.99
C SER A 183 15.69 -1.41 9.66
N ALA A 184 15.90 -2.61 9.10
CA ALA A 184 16.51 -2.77 7.78
C ALA A 184 15.63 -2.17 6.67
N TRP A 185 14.31 -2.29 6.80
CA TRP A 185 13.36 -1.64 5.88
C TRP A 185 13.52 -0.13 5.90
N ALA A 186 13.61 0.50 7.07
CA ALA A 186 13.76 1.95 7.17
C ALA A 186 15.09 2.43 6.60
N GLN A 187 16.17 1.68 6.85
CA GLN A 187 17.48 1.96 6.26
C GLN A 187 17.43 1.87 4.73
N GLN A 188 16.76 0.85 4.19
CA GLN A 188 16.65 0.67 2.76
C GLN A 188 15.75 1.72 2.09
N VAL A 189 14.67 2.12 2.75
CA VAL A 189 13.87 3.30 2.34
C VAL A 189 14.74 4.55 2.28
N GLN A 190 15.61 4.78 3.27
CA GLN A 190 16.54 5.91 3.25
C GLN A 190 17.48 5.84 2.04
N ASN A 191 18.05 4.67 1.77
CA ASN A 191 19.01 4.41 0.69
C ASN A 191 18.41 4.55 -0.71
N CYS A 192 17.14 4.21 -0.90
CA CYS A 192 16.46 4.30 -2.19
C CYS A 192 15.84 5.68 -2.47
N LEU A 193 15.59 6.49 -1.45
CA LEU A 193 14.88 7.76 -1.60
C LEU A 193 15.84 8.94 -1.80
N LYS A 194 15.53 9.88 -2.69
CA LYS A 194 16.28 11.14 -2.87
C LYS A 194 16.25 11.99 -1.60
N PRO A 195 17.28 12.84 -1.33
CA PRO A 195 17.34 13.77 -0.18
C PRO A 195 16.03 14.48 0.15
N ASP A 196 15.35 14.99 -0.87
CA ASP A 196 14.08 15.72 -0.81
C ASP A 196 12.84 14.88 -1.13
N GLY A 197 13.04 13.59 -1.40
CA GLY A 197 12.00 12.63 -1.73
C GLY A 197 11.06 12.37 -0.56
N GLU A 198 9.93 11.75 -0.88
CA GLU A 198 8.86 11.49 0.06
C GLU A 198 8.60 9.99 0.23
N LEU A 199 8.38 9.57 1.47
CA LEU A 199 7.82 8.26 1.76
C LEU A 199 6.33 8.43 2.08
N ILE A 200 5.48 7.68 1.39
CA ILE A 200 4.07 7.53 1.73
C ILE A 200 3.84 6.10 2.23
N THR A 201 3.33 5.97 3.45
CA THR A 201 2.94 4.68 4.02
C THR A 201 1.42 4.63 4.17
N LEU A 202 0.78 3.59 3.64
CA LEU A 202 -0.57 3.25 4.06
C LEU A 202 -0.45 2.20 5.17
N MET A 203 -0.35 2.71 6.39
CA MET A 203 -0.02 1.92 7.57
C MET A 203 -1.18 0.98 7.91
N TYR A 204 -0.98 -0.32 7.69
CA TYR A 204 -1.97 -1.38 7.82
C TYR A 204 -1.28 -2.69 8.18
N PRO A 205 -1.90 -3.61 8.95
CA PRO A 205 -3.15 -3.47 9.69
C PRO A 205 -2.97 -2.90 11.10
N MET A 206 -3.82 -1.94 11.47
CA MET A 206 -3.90 -1.34 12.81
C MET A 206 -5.05 -1.96 13.61
N ASP A 207 -4.78 -3.07 14.29
CA ASP A 207 -5.69 -3.73 15.23
C ASP A 207 -4.91 -4.57 16.27
N ASP A 208 -5.61 -5.35 17.08
CA ASP A 208 -5.04 -6.05 18.25
C ASP A 208 -4.57 -7.49 17.99
N HIS A 209 -4.65 -8.02 16.76
CA HIS A 209 -4.35 -9.43 16.50
C HIS A 209 -2.89 -9.83 16.78
N THR A 210 -2.66 -11.14 16.82
CA THR A 210 -1.35 -11.73 17.11
C THR A 210 -0.88 -12.60 15.96
N GLY A 211 0.43 -12.63 15.73
CA GLY A 211 1.05 -13.36 14.63
C GLY A 211 1.06 -12.57 13.32
N GLY A 212 1.49 -13.24 12.26
CA GLY A 212 1.61 -12.69 10.93
C GLY A 212 2.18 -13.73 9.95
N PRO A 213 2.41 -13.33 8.70
CA PRO A 213 1.97 -12.07 8.10
C PRO A 213 0.44 -12.03 7.81
N PRO A 214 -0.16 -10.83 7.63
CA PRO A 214 0.44 -9.55 7.98
C PRO A 214 0.57 -9.43 9.50
N TYR A 215 1.67 -8.88 10.01
CA TYR A 215 1.83 -8.51 11.41
C TYR A 215 1.10 -7.21 11.69
N LYS A 216 0.50 -7.07 12.89
CA LYS A 216 -0.07 -5.78 13.30
C LYS A 216 0.99 -4.68 13.36
N VAL A 217 0.53 -3.46 13.10
CA VAL A 217 1.34 -2.24 13.14
C VAL A 217 0.59 -1.12 13.83
N SER A 218 1.33 -0.16 14.35
CA SER A 218 0.88 1.08 14.97
C SER A 218 1.63 2.25 14.35
N ILE A 219 1.20 3.49 14.64
CA ILE A 219 1.97 4.67 14.23
C ILE A 219 3.36 4.64 14.84
N GLU A 220 3.47 4.16 16.08
CA GLU A 220 4.70 4.11 16.85
C GLU A 220 5.72 3.14 16.24
N ASP A 221 5.28 1.98 15.70
CA ASP A 221 6.16 1.05 14.97
C ASP A 221 6.88 1.73 13.79
N TYR A 222 6.19 2.60 13.04
CA TYR A 222 6.80 3.35 11.94
C TYR A 222 7.73 4.44 12.46
N LYS A 223 7.32 5.19 13.48
CA LYS A 223 8.17 6.25 14.08
C LYS A 223 9.47 5.69 14.65
N GLU A 224 9.40 4.54 15.31
CA GLU A 224 10.55 3.88 15.95
C GLU A 224 11.68 3.62 14.96
N VAL A 225 11.35 3.17 13.75
CA VAL A 225 12.36 2.86 12.72
C VAL A 225 12.66 4.03 11.79
N LEU A 226 11.70 4.94 11.55
CA LEU A 226 11.89 6.07 10.64
C LEU A 226 12.60 7.27 11.28
N HIS A 227 12.36 7.55 12.57
CA HIS A 227 12.99 8.69 13.24
C HIS A 227 14.53 8.58 13.30
N PRO A 228 15.14 7.42 13.63
CA PRO A 228 16.59 7.26 13.58
C PRO A 228 17.18 7.51 12.18
N MET A 229 16.39 7.29 11.12
CA MET A 229 16.77 7.55 9.73
C MET A 229 16.59 9.03 9.31
N GLY A 230 16.19 9.90 10.24
CA GLY A 230 16.00 11.34 10.01
C GLY A 230 14.66 11.70 9.38
N PHE A 231 13.74 10.75 9.20
CA PHE A 231 12.39 11.03 8.71
C PHE A 231 11.51 11.63 9.80
N LYS A 232 10.65 12.56 9.40
CA LYS A 232 9.58 13.14 10.21
C LYS A 232 8.26 13.01 9.46
N ALA A 233 7.19 12.68 10.19
CA ALA A 233 5.85 12.70 9.63
C ALA A 233 5.44 14.14 9.32
N ILE A 234 5.10 14.40 8.06
CA ILE A 234 4.43 15.64 7.62
C ILE A 234 2.95 15.58 8.01
N SER A 235 2.34 14.42 7.82
CA SER A 235 0.94 14.17 8.18
C SER A 235 0.70 12.70 8.43
N ILE A 236 -0.21 12.42 9.36
CA ILE A 236 -0.78 11.08 9.58
C ILE A 236 -2.29 11.27 9.71
N VAL A 237 -3.04 10.72 8.77
CA VAL A 237 -4.50 10.93 8.69
C VAL A 237 -5.25 9.62 8.50
N ASP A 238 -6.52 9.59 8.88
CA ASP A 238 -7.39 8.45 8.59
C ASP A 238 -7.58 8.27 7.08
N ASN A 239 -7.54 7.02 6.61
CA ASN A 239 -7.88 6.73 5.21
C ASN A 239 -9.40 6.77 5.01
N LYS A 240 -9.91 7.90 4.52
CA LYS A 240 -11.34 8.06 4.17
C LYS A 240 -11.79 7.17 3.01
N PHE A 241 -10.85 6.60 2.25
CA PHE A 241 -11.10 5.73 1.09
C PHE A 241 -10.83 4.25 1.41
N ALA A 242 -10.68 3.89 2.68
CA ALA A 242 -10.48 2.51 3.10
C ALA A 242 -11.64 1.62 2.61
N ILE A 243 -11.31 0.46 2.06
CA ILE A 243 -12.31 -0.57 1.75
C ILE A 243 -12.94 -1.09 3.04
N GLU A 244 -14.15 -1.63 2.95
CA GLU A 244 -14.96 -1.99 4.14
C GLU A 244 -14.20 -2.84 5.16
N VAL A 245 -13.44 -3.85 4.72
CA VAL A 245 -12.68 -4.76 5.60
C VAL A 245 -11.42 -4.14 6.23
N ARG A 246 -10.96 -2.99 5.72
CA ARG A 246 -9.78 -2.24 6.23
C ARG A 246 -10.17 -0.92 6.91
N LYS A 247 -11.46 -0.56 6.89
CA LYS A 247 -11.97 0.69 7.47
C LYS A 247 -11.63 0.78 8.96
N GLY A 248 -10.99 1.88 9.35
CA GLY A 248 -10.53 2.11 10.73
C GLY A 248 -9.31 1.27 11.15
N ARG A 249 -8.72 0.50 10.23
CA ARG A 249 -7.53 -0.33 10.46
C ARG A 249 -6.33 0.14 9.65
N GLU A 250 -6.42 1.33 9.04
CA GLU A 250 -5.31 1.91 8.29
C GLU A 250 -5.29 3.44 8.32
N LYS A 251 -4.08 4.00 8.29
CA LYS A 251 -3.83 5.44 8.25
C LYS A 251 -2.82 5.76 7.15
N LEU A 252 -3.01 6.90 6.48
CA LEU A 252 -2.09 7.42 5.49
C LEU A 252 -1.05 8.30 6.18
N GLY A 253 0.21 7.87 6.19
CA GLY A 253 1.37 8.63 6.65
C GLY A 253 2.16 9.19 5.47
N ARG A 254 2.57 10.46 5.58
CA ARG A 254 3.48 11.13 4.64
C ARG A 254 4.72 11.57 5.41
N TRP A 255 5.90 11.19 4.94
CA TRP A 255 7.16 11.35 5.67
C TRP A 255 8.22 11.99 4.78
N LYS A 256 8.99 12.92 5.35
CA LYS A 256 10.17 13.50 4.70
C LYS A 256 11.35 13.52 5.64
N ARG A 257 12.55 13.49 5.08
CA ARG A 257 13.76 13.73 5.86
C ARG A 257 13.80 15.19 6.33
N ALA A 258 14.22 15.39 7.57
CA ALA A 258 14.56 16.73 8.01
C ALA A 258 15.73 17.23 7.16
N VAL A 259 15.57 18.36 6.48
CA VAL A 259 16.67 19.00 5.76
C VAL A 259 17.70 19.40 6.81
N GLY A 260 18.83 18.69 6.82
CA GLY A 260 19.99 19.15 7.57
C GLY A 260 20.33 20.53 7.05
N HIS A 261 20.22 21.56 7.90
CA HIS A 261 20.97 22.78 7.64
C HIS A 261 22.43 22.34 7.76
N SER A 262 23.06 22.03 6.63
CA SER A 262 24.51 22.01 6.58
C SER A 262 24.94 23.43 6.94
N SER A 263 25.26 23.63 8.21
CA SER A 263 26.00 24.80 8.66
C SER A 263 27.32 24.76 7.89
N LEU A 264 27.40 25.65 6.89
CA LEU A 264 28.61 26.05 6.20
C LEU A 264 29.70 26.46 7.19
#